data_AF-A0A067D0B9-F1
#
_entry.id   AF-A0A067D0B9-F1
#
_cell.length_a   1.000
_cell.length_b   1.000
_cell.length_c   1.000
_cell.angle_alpha   90.00
_cell.angle_beta   90.00
_cell.angle_gamma   90.00
#
_symmetry.space_group_name_H-M   'P 1'
#
loop_
_entity.id
_entity.type
_entity.pdbx_description
1 polymer ?
#
loop_
_entity_poly.entity_id
_entity_poly.type
_entity_poly.pdbx_seq_one_letter_code
_entity_poly.pdbx_strand_id
1 'polypeptide(L)'
;MKCGLILLQRWLYNIIETFRPRQTMTHLTVNADEEDTEMGQRKCIESKGSNFACRIRDHVKMGPKFSETVKSKLSLGAKIIQKGGRENIFKQIFGLTEGEEFLKASQCYLSTTRGPIAGLLFISNKKIAFCSERSISYSSSTGELIRTPYKVLIPIQKIKSINESENVNKPEQKYVEIVTVDDFEFWFMGFLRYEKAYRNLQKAISMANEM
;
A
#
# COMPACT_ATOMS: atom_id res chain seq x y z
N MET A 1 15.46 -17.35 24.05
CA MET A 1 15.49 -16.24 23.06
C MET A 1 16.17 -16.64 21.74
N LYS A 2 15.73 -17.74 21.07
CA LYS A 2 16.24 -18.12 19.73
C LYS A 2 15.15 -18.54 18.73
N CYS A 3 13.86 -18.47 19.07
CA CYS A 3 12.77 -18.86 18.16
C CYS A 3 12.23 -17.72 17.26
N GLY A 4 12.49 -16.45 17.58
CA GLY A 4 11.93 -15.31 16.81
C GLY A 4 12.56 -15.10 15.43
N LEU A 5 13.86 -15.40 15.28
CA LEU A 5 14.59 -15.14 14.02
C LEU A 5 14.21 -16.13 12.89
N ILE A 6 13.81 -17.35 13.25
CA ILE A 6 13.42 -18.40 12.30
C ILE A 6 12.00 -18.12 11.76
N LEU A 7 11.12 -17.54 12.58
CA LEU A 7 9.77 -17.14 12.14
C LEU A 7 9.82 -15.92 11.21
N LEU A 8 10.70 -14.95 11.45
CA LEU A 8 10.92 -13.81 10.54
C LEU A 8 11.44 -14.26 9.17
N GLN A 9 12.42 -15.17 9.10
CA GLN A 9 12.89 -15.70 7.81
C GLN A 9 11.82 -16.51 7.09
N ARG A 10 10.99 -17.27 7.82
CA ARG A 10 9.93 -18.11 7.23
C ARG A 10 8.70 -17.28 6.82
N TRP A 11 8.44 -16.15 7.46
CA TRP A 11 7.41 -15.19 7.04
C TRP A 11 7.87 -14.36 5.82
N LEU A 12 9.13 -13.90 5.79
CA LEU A 12 9.76 -13.30 4.60
C LEU A 12 9.74 -14.27 3.41
N TYR A 13 10.04 -15.55 3.61
CA TYR A 13 9.94 -16.57 2.55
C TYR A 13 8.52 -16.81 2.04
N ASN A 14 7.51 -16.86 2.93
CA ASN A 14 6.11 -17.08 2.54
C ASN A 14 5.47 -15.88 1.81
N ILE A 15 5.92 -14.65 2.10
CA ILE A 15 5.54 -13.46 1.32
C ILE A 15 6.14 -13.50 -0.10
N ILE A 16 7.33 -14.09 -0.26
CA ILE A 16 7.98 -14.26 -1.57
C ILE A 16 7.28 -15.36 -2.40
N GLU A 17 6.84 -16.46 -1.78
CA GLU A 17 6.19 -17.58 -2.49
C GLU A 17 4.73 -17.31 -2.90
N THR A 18 3.99 -16.48 -2.14
CA THR A 18 2.59 -16.16 -2.45
C THR A 18 2.40 -15.32 -3.73
N PHE A 19 3.49 -14.89 -4.36
CA PHE A 19 3.49 -14.13 -5.63
C PHE A 19 4.12 -14.88 -6.81
N ARG A 20 4.23 -16.22 -6.78
CA ARG A 20 4.52 -16.99 -8.00
C ARG A 20 3.20 -17.22 -8.77
N PRO A 21 3.02 -16.70 -10.01
CA PRO A 21 1.85 -17.03 -10.80
C PRO A 21 1.87 -18.52 -11.12
N ARG A 22 0.88 -19.26 -10.60
CA ARG A 22 0.63 -20.66 -10.99
C ARG A 22 0.06 -20.64 -12.40
N GLN A 23 0.89 -20.92 -13.41
CA GLN A 23 0.42 -21.17 -14.76
C GLN A 23 -0.12 -22.60 -14.83
N THR A 24 -1.41 -22.74 -15.14
CA THR A 24 -1.96 -23.98 -15.70
C THR A 24 -2.59 -23.62 -17.03
N MET A 25 -1.94 -24.11 -18.08
CA MET A 25 -2.30 -24.02 -19.49
C MET A 25 -3.46 -24.97 -19.79
N THR A 26 -4.49 -24.49 -20.48
CA THR A 26 -5.34 -25.35 -21.33
C THR A 26 -5.40 -24.71 -22.72
N HIS A 27 -4.93 -25.50 -23.68
CA HIS A 27 -4.82 -25.29 -25.12
C HIS A 27 -6.03 -24.60 -25.76
N LEU A 28 -5.76 -23.71 -26.71
CA LEU A 28 -6.41 -23.67 -28.04
C LEU A 28 -5.43 -23.00 -29.02
N THR A 29 -5.01 -23.78 -30.01
CA THR A 29 -4.00 -23.48 -31.04
C THR A 29 -4.60 -22.79 -32.26
N VAL A 30 -3.93 -21.78 -32.80
CA VAL A 30 -3.82 -21.53 -34.25
C VAL A 30 -2.41 -20.99 -34.55
N ASN A 31 -1.72 -21.68 -35.46
CA ASN A 31 -0.35 -21.45 -36.00
C ASN A 31 -0.30 -20.16 -36.85
N ALA A 32 0.81 -19.58 -37.34
CA ALA A 32 2.25 -19.80 -37.42
C ALA A 32 2.85 -18.36 -37.55
N ASP A 33 4.10 -18.00 -37.23
CA ASP A 33 5.38 -18.48 -37.75
C ASP A 33 6.50 -18.07 -36.76
N GLU A 34 7.52 -18.93 -36.65
CA GLU A 34 8.76 -18.70 -35.90
C GLU A 34 9.69 -17.72 -36.65
N GLU A 35 10.17 -16.69 -35.95
CA GLU A 35 11.58 -16.31 -36.05
C GLU A 35 12.03 -15.77 -34.68
N ASP A 36 12.83 -16.58 -34.00
CA ASP A 36 13.43 -16.29 -32.70
C ASP A 36 14.46 -15.17 -32.85
N THR A 37 14.25 -14.07 -32.11
CA THR A 37 15.37 -13.24 -31.66
C THR A 37 15.08 -12.74 -30.25
N GLU A 38 15.72 -13.39 -29.29
CA GLU A 38 15.89 -12.94 -27.91
C GLU A 38 16.31 -11.46 -27.89
N MET A 39 15.42 -10.60 -27.40
CA MET A 39 15.79 -9.23 -27.00
C MET A 39 15.19 -8.89 -25.64
N GLY A 40 15.95 -9.30 -24.63
CA GLY A 40 16.47 -8.37 -23.63
C GLY A 40 15.45 -7.69 -22.73
N GLN A 41 15.46 -8.09 -21.46
CA GLN A 41 15.02 -7.28 -20.33
C GLN A 41 15.58 -5.85 -20.48
N ARG A 42 14.75 -4.91 -20.98
CA ARG A 42 15.13 -3.50 -21.04
C ARG A 42 15.13 -2.95 -19.61
N LYS A 43 16.29 -2.97 -18.98
CA LYS A 43 16.62 -2.17 -17.81
C LYS A 43 16.39 -0.71 -18.21
N CYS A 44 15.31 -0.09 -17.71
CA CYS A 44 15.01 1.31 -18.02
C CYS A 44 16.18 2.19 -17.52
N ILE A 45 16.85 2.84 -18.45
CA ILE A 45 17.95 3.77 -18.20
C ILE A 45 17.48 4.92 -17.31
N GLU A 46 18.33 5.32 -16.36
CA GLU A 46 18.11 6.35 -15.36
C GLU A 46 17.86 7.73 -15.97
N SER A 47 16.60 8.15 -15.88
CA SER A 47 16.17 9.55 -15.90
C SER A 47 15.16 9.68 -14.77
N LYS A 48 15.11 10.81 -14.06
CA LYS A 48 14.10 11.03 -12.99
C LYS A 48 12.66 10.73 -13.46
N GLY A 49 12.38 10.88 -14.77
CA GLY A 49 11.10 10.51 -15.38
C GLY A 49 10.87 9.00 -15.55
N SER A 50 11.92 8.22 -15.87
CA SER A 50 11.81 6.76 -16.07
C SER A 50 11.57 6.02 -14.76
N ASN A 51 12.18 6.47 -13.65
CA ASN A 51 11.98 5.87 -12.33
C ASN A 51 10.55 6.11 -11.81
N PHE A 52 9.97 7.31 -12.01
CA PHE A 52 8.58 7.57 -11.63
C PHE A 52 7.57 6.77 -12.46
N ALA A 53 7.78 6.68 -13.78
CA ALA A 53 6.95 5.84 -14.65
C ALA A 53 7.03 4.35 -14.27
N CYS A 54 8.23 3.87 -13.91
CA CYS A 54 8.43 2.53 -13.36
C CYS A 54 7.59 2.30 -12.10
N ARG A 55 7.67 3.23 -11.13
CA ARG A 55 6.89 3.17 -9.89
C ARG A 55 5.38 3.21 -10.11
N ILE A 56 4.91 4.02 -11.07
CA ILE A 56 3.48 4.03 -11.43
C ILE A 56 3.07 2.67 -12.01
N ARG A 57 3.85 2.13 -12.95
CA ARG A 57 3.59 0.83 -13.56
C ARG A 57 3.55 -0.26 -12.50
N ASP A 58 4.54 -0.29 -11.60
CA ASP A 58 4.63 -1.32 -10.57
C ASP A 58 3.52 -1.17 -9.53
N HIS A 59 3.16 0.06 -9.17
CA HIS A 59 1.97 0.34 -8.37
C HIS A 59 0.71 -0.20 -9.03
N VAL A 60 0.55 -0.09 -10.35
CA VAL A 60 -0.63 -0.62 -11.05
C VAL A 60 -0.59 -2.15 -11.12
N LYS A 61 0.60 -2.75 -11.28
CA LYS A 61 0.77 -4.22 -11.29
C LYS A 61 0.41 -4.89 -9.96
N MET A 62 0.58 -4.21 -8.83
CA MET A 62 0.16 -4.73 -7.52
C MET A 62 -1.35 -4.69 -7.31
N GLY A 63 -2.08 -3.98 -8.18
CA GLY A 63 -3.53 -3.85 -8.12
C GLY A 63 -4.28 -4.93 -8.90
N PRO A 64 -5.62 -4.91 -8.84
CA PRO A 64 -6.48 -5.70 -9.71
C PRO A 64 -6.25 -5.37 -11.21
N LYS A 65 -6.91 -6.11 -12.12
CA LYS A 65 -6.86 -5.89 -13.58
C LYS A 65 -6.73 -4.40 -13.94
N PHE A 66 -5.87 -4.07 -14.91
CA PHE A 66 -5.50 -2.68 -15.25
C PHE A 66 -6.69 -1.73 -15.40
N SER A 67 -7.78 -2.19 -16.03
CA SER A 67 -9.02 -1.43 -16.21
C SER A 67 -9.72 -1.05 -14.91
N GLU A 68 -9.73 -1.92 -13.90
CA GLU A 68 -10.26 -1.62 -12.57
C GLU A 68 -9.39 -0.60 -11.83
N THR A 69 -8.06 -0.71 -11.99
CA THR A 69 -7.10 0.23 -11.40
C THR A 69 -7.25 1.64 -11.97
N VAL A 70 -7.50 1.78 -13.27
CA VAL A 70 -7.75 3.10 -13.88
C VAL A 70 -9.05 3.70 -13.36
N LYS A 71 -10.14 2.91 -13.29
CA LYS A 71 -11.42 3.37 -12.72
C LYS A 71 -11.28 3.81 -11.27
N SER A 72 -10.60 3.03 -10.42
CA SER A 72 -10.41 3.38 -9.01
C SER A 72 -9.64 4.70 -8.87
N LYS A 73 -8.58 4.89 -9.65
CA LYS A 73 -7.77 6.12 -9.64
C LYS A 73 -8.55 7.34 -10.13
N LEU A 74 -9.34 7.21 -11.20
CA LEU A 74 -10.21 8.29 -11.68
C LEU A 74 -11.26 8.66 -10.62
N SER A 75 -11.89 7.67 -10.00
CA SER A 75 -12.87 7.90 -8.94
C SER A 75 -12.24 8.58 -7.71
N LEU A 76 -11.00 8.20 -7.36
CA LEU A 76 -10.28 8.83 -6.26
C LEU A 76 -9.91 10.28 -6.60
N GLY A 77 -9.47 10.54 -7.83
CA GLY A 77 -9.19 11.89 -8.31
C GLY A 77 -10.43 12.79 -8.24
N ALA A 78 -11.57 12.31 -8.72
CA ALA A 78 -12.85 12.99 -8.61
C ALA A 78 -13.24 13.23 -7.14
N LYS A 79 -13.06 12.24 -6.26
CA LYS A 79 -13.33 12.37 -4.82
C LYS A 79 -12.43 13.41 -4.16
N ILE A 80 -11.15 13.48 -4.51
CA ILE A 80 -10.22 14.51 -4.01
C ILE A 80 -10.70 15.90 -4.40
N ILE A 81 -11.13 16.10 -5.65
CA ILE A 81 -11.65 17.40 -6.11
C ILE A 81 -12.96 17.73 -5.39
N GLN A 82 -13.93 16.81 -5.40
CA GLN A 82 -15.25 17.02 -4.81
C GLN A 82 -15.17 17.34 -3.31
N LYS A 83 -14.25 16.72 -2.58
CA LYS A 83 -14.10 16.93 -1.14
C LYS A 83 -13.19 18.12 -0.80
N GLY A 84 -12.58 18.78 -1.77
CA GLY A 84 -11.70 19.93 -1.53
C GLY A 84 -10.31 19.55 -1.03
N GLY A 85 -9.78 18.39 -1.44
CA GLY A 85 -8.44 17.94 -1.12
C GLY A 85 -8.38 16.74 -0.17
N ARG A 86 -7.17 16.21 0.01
CA ARG A 86 -6.93 15.00 0.82
C ARG A 86 -7.12 15.24 2.32
N GLU A 87 -6.84 16.44 2.79
CA GLU A 87 -7.08 16.81 4.19
C GLU A 87 -8.58 16.74 4.51
N ASN A 88 -9.44 17.35 3.69
CA ASN A 88 -10.89 17.26 3.92
C ASN A 88 -11.42 15.83 3.83
N ILE A 89 -10.86 14.98 2.97
CA ILE A 89 -11.17 13.55 2.98
C ILE A 89 -10.83 12.93 4.35
N PHE A 90 -9.65 13.24 4.90
CA PHE A 90 -9.25 12.79 6.21
C PHE A 90 -10.23 13.26 7.30
N LYS A 91 -10.58 14.56 7.33
CA LYS A 91 -11.55 15.13 8.28
C LYS A 91 -12.89 14.39 8.23
N GLN A 92 -13.41 14.14 7.04
CA GLN A 92 -14.72 13.49 6.86
C GLN A 92 -14.70 12.00 7.24
N ILE A 93 -13.59 11.30 7.02
CA ILE A 93 -13.53 9.84 7.22
C ILE A 93 -13.14 9.47 8.65
N PHE A 94 -12.22 10.23 9.26
CA PHE A 94 -11.58 9.90 10.53
C PHE A 94 -11.76 10.99 11.62
N GLY A 95 -12.37 12.13 11.28
CA GLY A 95 -12.44 13.30 12.16
C GLY A 95 -11.09 13.98 12.36
N LEU A 96 -11.12 15.25 12.78
CA LEU A 96 -9.97 15.93 13.39
C LEU A 96 -10.28 16.19 14.86
N THR A 97 -9.33 15.89 15.74
CA THR A 97 -9.40 16.28 17.15
C THR A 97 -8.75 17.65 17.36
N GLU A 98 -9.03 18.29 18.50
CA GLU A 98 -8.38 19.56 18.86
C GLU A 98 -6.85 19.40 18.92
N GLY A 99 -6.13 20.39 18.38
CA GLY A 99 -4.67 20.35 18.25
C GLY A 99 -4.13 19.31 17.25
N GLU A 100 -4.99 18.64 16.49
CA GLU A 100 -4.57 17.72 15.44
C GLU A 100 -4.27 18.46 14.11
N GLU A 101 -3.05 18.30 13.63
CA GLU A 101 -2.58 18.83 12.35
C GLU A 101 -2.42 17.69 11.34
N PHE A 102 -3.06 17.85 10.18
CA PHE A 102 -2.87 16.95 9.05
C PHE A 102 -1.53 17.22 8.35
N LEU A 103 -0.66 16.21 8.29
CA LEU A 103 0.68 16.34 7.72
C LEU A 103 0.71 15.92 6.25
N LYS A 104 0.24 14.69 5.96
CA LYS A 104 0.31 14.14 4.60
C LYS A 104 -0.68 13.03 4.33
N ALA A 105 -1.03 12.89 3.05
CA ALA A 105 -1.63 11.67 2.51
C ALA A 105 -0.80 11.12 1.36
N SER A 106 -0.51 9.82 1.43
CA SER A 106 0.30 9.06 0.48
C SER A 106 -0.48 7.86 -0.05
N GLN A 107 -0.40 7.61 -1.35
CA GLN A 107 -0.99 6.41 -1.95
C GLN A 107 -0.07 5.22 -1.72
N CYS A 108 -0.63 4.12 -1.25
CA CYS A 108 0.07 2.89 -0.93
C CYS A 108 -0.89 1.71 -0.92
N TYR A 109 -0.37 0.55 -0.58
CA TYR A 109 -1.12 -0.66 -0.31
C TYR A 109 -0.94 -1.07 1.15
N LEU A 110 -2.00 -1.55 1.78
CA LEU A 110 -1.94 -2.27 3.05
C LEU A 110 -1.83 -3.77 2.75
N SER A 111 -0.80 -4.42 3.26
CA SER A 111 -0.68 -5.88 3.16
C SER A 111 -1.72 -6.56 4.05
N THR A 112 -2.43 -7.55 3.51
CA THR A 112 -3.36 -8.38 4.28
C THR A 112 -3.19 -9.84 3.87
N THR A 113 -3.75 -10.76 4.66
CA THR A 113 -3.75 -12.20 4.35
C THR A 113 -4.47 -12.54 3.05
N ARG A 114 -5.37 -11.67 2.59
CA ARG A 114 -6.11 -11.81 1.32
C ARG A 114 -5.45 -11.05 0.16
N GLY A 115 -4.23 -10.58 0.37
CA GLY A 115 -3.46 -9.78 -0.57
C GLY A 115 -3.47 -8.28 -0.26
N PRO A 116 -2.71 -7.49 -1.05
CA PRO A 116 -2.57 -6.06 -0.82
C PRO A 116 -3.85 -5.29 -1.17
N ILE A 117 -4.25 -4.36 -0.29
CA ILE A 117 -5.41 -3.49 -0.48
C ILE A 117 -4.92 -2.09 -0.85
N ALA A 118 -5.28 -1.59 -2.03
CA ALA A 118 -4.95 -0.23 -2.47
C ALA A 118 -5.70 0.82 -1.63
N GLY A 119 -5.00 1.88 -1.21
CA GLY A 119 -5.58 2.94 -0.41
C GLY A 119 -4.73 4.20 -0.26
N LEU A 120 -5.21 5.07 0.62
CA LEU A 120 -4.50 6.25 1.08
C LEU A 120 -4.11 6.06 2.55
N LEU A 121 -2.82 6.24 2.83
CA LEU A 121 -2.29 6.44 4.17
C LEU A 121 -2.27 7.94 4.48
N PHE A 122 -3.09 8.34 5.44
CA PHE A 122 -3.16 9.67 6.03
C PHE A 122 -2.30 9.69 7.30
N ILE A 123 -1.56 10.78 7.48
CA ILE A 123 -0.63 10.99 8.57
C ILE A 123 -0.97 12.36 9.17
N SER A 124 -1.29 12.37 10.46
CA SER A 124 -1.37 13.57 11.29
C SER A 124 -0.36 13.49 12.43
N ASN A 125 -0.22 14.56 13.20
CA ASN A 125 0.57 14.56 14.45
C ASN A 125 -0.06 13.73 15.59
N LYS A 126 -1.28 13.20 15.43
CA LYS A 126 -1.99 12.41 16.46
C LYS A 126 -2.32 10.99 16.04
N LYS A 127 -2.50 10.71 14.74
CA LYS A 127 -2.83 9.37 14.23
C LYS A 127 -2.30 9.13 12.82
N ILE A 128 -2.08 7.85 12.54
CA ILE A 128 -1.90 7.32 11.20
C ILE A 128 -3.19 6.59 10.84
N ALA A 129 -3.79 6.91 9.70
CA ALA A 129 -5.03 6.31 9.26
C ALA A 129 -4.93 5.81 7.83
N PHE A 130 -5.43 4.63 7.55
CA PHE A 130 -5.51 4.07 6.21
C PHE A 130 -6.96 3.90 5.80
N CYS A 131 -7.29 4.29 4.57
CA CYS A 131 -8.60 4.01 3.96
C CYS A 131 -8.39 3.40 2.58
N SER A 132 -9.06 2.29 2.30
CA SER A 132 -9.05 1.70 0.96
C SER A 132 -9.70 2.62 -0.08
N GLU A 133 -9.19 2.55 -1.31
CA GLU A 133 -9.79 3.26 -2.45
C GLU A 133 -11.15 2.66 -2.84
N ARG A 134 -11.29 1.35 -2.68
CA ARG A 134 -12.51 0.60 -3.01
C ARG A 134 -13.20 0.13 -1.74
N SER A 135 -14.53 0.18 -1.75
CA SER A 135 -15.34 -0.46 -0.71
C SER A 135 -15.24 -1.97 -0.82
N ILE A 136 -15.21 -2.62 0.33
CA ILE A 136 -15.33 -4.08 0.47
C ILE A 136 -16.80 -4.37 0.77
N SER A 137 -17.32 -5.45 0.17
CA SER A 137 -18.70 -5.89 0.41
C SER A 137 -18.70 -7.06 1.40
N TYR A 138 -19.60 -7.06 2.37
CA TYR A 138 -19.86 -8.18 3.26
C TYR A 138 -21.36 -8.27 3.56
N SER A 139 -21.85 -9.47 3.84
CA SER A 139 -23.24 -9.68 4.26
C SER A 139 -23.40 -9.37 5.74
N SER A 140 -24.40 -8.57 6.09
CA SER A 140 -24.83 -8.37 7.47
C SER A 140 -25.48 -9.64 8.04
N SER A 141 -25.71 -9.67 9.35
CA SER A 141 -26.52 -10.71 10.01
C SER A 141 -27.97 -10.75 9.51
N THR A 142 -28.45 -9.66 8.90
CA THR A 142 -29.79 -9.54 8.29
C THR A 142 -29.80 -9.94 6.80
N GLY A 143 -28.67 -10.35 6.23
CA GLY A 143 -28.54 -10.73 4.81
C GLY A 143 -28.35 -9.55 3.85
N GLU A 144 -28.29 -8.32 4.35
CA GLU A 144 -28.05 -7.12 3.54
C GLU A 144 -26.58 -7.03 3.13
N LEU A 145 -26.31 -6.70 1.86
CA LEU A 145 -24.95 -6.51 1.37
C LEU A 145 -24.45 -5.10 1.73
N ILE A 146 -23.64 -5.02 2.78
CA ILE A 146 -23.04 -3.77 3.22
C ILE A 146 -21.74 -3.51 2.45
N ARG A 147 -21.57 -2.29 1.94
CA ARG A 147 -20.36 -1.84 1.23
C ARG A 147 -19.66 -0.72 1.99
N THR A 148 -18.58 -1.05 2.69
CA THR A 148 -17.76 -0.06 3.39
C THR A 148 -16.30 -0.10 2.97
N PRO A 149 -15.60 1.05 2.92
CA PRO A 149 -14.16 1.04 2.76
C PRO A 149 -13.50 0.34 3.95
N TYR A 150 -12.42 -0.39 3.69
CA TYR A 150 -11.54 -0.91 4.72
C TYR A 150 -10.80 0.26 5.37
N LYS A 151 -10.81 0.31 6.71
CA LYS A 151 -10.19 1.39 7.48
C LYS A 151 -9.28 0.83 8.55
N VAL A 152 -8.17 1.51 8.76
CA VAL A 152 -7.27 1.31 9.91
C VAL A 152 -7.01 2.68 10.52
N LEU A 153 -6.99 2.79 11.84
CA LEU A 153 -6.61 3.99 12.56
C LEU A 153 -5.68 3.58 13.70
N ILE A 154 -4.49 4.17 13.73
CA ILE A 154 -3.43 3.88 14.69
C ILE A 154 -3.08 5.21 15.37
N PRO A 155 -3.43 5.41 16.64
CA PRO A 155 -2.98 6.58 17.39
C PRO A 155 -1.45 6.61 17.47
N ILE A 156 -0.82 7.77 17.29
CA ILE A 156 0.64 7.89 17.33
C ILE A 156 1.21 7.39 18.67
N GLN A 157 0.51 7.68 19.78
CA GLN A 157 0.87 7.22 21.13
C GLN A 157 0.87 5.69 21.31
N LYS A 158 0.24 4.95 20.39
CA LYS A 158 0.20 3.49 20.39
C LYS A 158 1.25 2.87 19.48
N ILE A 159 2.06 3.68 18.81
CA ILE A 159 3.12 3.19 17.93
C ILE A 159 4.37 2.92 18.78
N LYS A 160 4.85 1.68 18.71
CA LYS A 160 6.09 1.22 19.32
C LYS A 160 7.29 1.52 18.43
N SER A 161 7.17 1.25 17.14
CA SER A 161 8.22 1.57 16.16
C SER A 161 7.67 1.67 14.74
N ILE A 162 8.44 2.35 13.90
CA ILE A 162 8.24 2.40 12.45
C ILE A 162 9.54 1.97 11.79
N ASN A 163 9.50 0.84 11.09
CA ASN A 163 10.68 0.24 10.48
C ASN A 163 10.57 0.31 8.96
N GLU A 164 11.69 0.63 8.31
CA GLU A 164 11.81 0.46 6.86
C GLU A 164 12.30 -0.95 6.51
N SER A 165 11.86 -1.44 5.36
CA SER A 165 12.32 -2.70 4.81
C SER A 165 12.29 -2.62 3.29
N GLU A 166 13.09 -3.44 2.61
CA GLU A 166 13.11 -3.53 1.16
C GLU A 166 13.19 -4.98 0.73
N ASN A 167 12.69 -5.28 -0.47
CA ASN A 167 12.79 -6.61 -1.02
C ASN A 167 14.22 -6.91 -1.43
N VAL A 168 14.81 -7.98 -0.88
CA VAL A 168 16.20 -8.40 -1.16
C VAL A 168 16.46 -8.58 -2.66
N ASN A 169 15.47 -9.09 -3.39
CA ASN A 169 15.59 -9.35 -4.83
C ASN A 169 15.17 -8.15 -5.69
N LYS A 170 14.47 -7.17 -5.10
CA LYS A 170 13.89 -6.00 -5.77
C LYS A 170 13.96 -4.77 -4.87
N PRO A 171 15.15 -4.16 -4.68
CA PRO A 171 15.33 -3.04 -3.74
C PRO A 171 14.43 -1.82 -4.00
N GLU A 172 13.91 -1.69 -5.23
CA GLU A 172 12.91 -0.68 -5.58
C GLU A 172 11.56 -0.88 -4.86
N GLN A 173 11.28 -2.10 -4.39
CA GLN A 173 10.11 -2.44 -3.60
C GLN A 173 10.40 -2.21 -2.12
N LYS A 174 10.06 -1.00 -1.68
CA LYS A 174 10.18 -0.58 -0.29
C LYS A 174 8.89 -0.75 0.49
N TYR A 175 9.05 -1.11 1.75
CA TYR A 175 8.02 -1.42 2.72
C TYR A 175 8.19 -0.55 3.97
N VAL A 176 7.07 -0.23 4.61
CA VAL A 176 7.06 0.36 5.94
C VAL A 176 6.26 -0.55 6.86
N GLU A 177 6.89 -0.99 7.93
CA GLU A 177 6.24 -1.68 9.02
C GLU A 177 5.93 -0.67 10.14
N ILE A 178 4.70 -0.71 10.65
CA ILE A 178 4.31 0.01 11.86
C ILE A 178 3.97 -1.05 12.90
N VAL A 179 4.73 -1.08 13.99
CA VAL A 179 4.49 -1.96 15.13
C VAL A 179 3.87 -1.13 16.24
N THR A 180 2.79 -1.65 16.81
CA THR A 180 2.08 -1.02 17.92
C THR A 180 2.55 -1.56 19.27
N VAL A 181 2.23 -0.86 20.35
CA VAL A 181 2.62 -1.26 21.73
C VAL A 181 2.01 -2.58 22.17
N ASP A 182 0.88 -2.96 21.57
CA ASP A 182 0.17 -4.23 21.69
C ASP A 182 0.61 -5.27 20.64
N ASP A 183 1.75 -5.03 20.00
CA ASP A 183 2.42 -5.93 19.05
C ASP A 183 1.59 -6.28 17.80
N PHE A 184 0.59 -5.46 17.43
CA PHE A 184 0.03 -5.52 16.09
C PHE A 184 1.00 -4.90 15.08
N GLU A 185 1.16 -5.60 13.96
CA GLU A 185 2.02 -5.20 12.85
C GLU A 185 1.18 -4.77 11.64
N PHE A 186 1.48 -3.59 11.10
CA PHE A 186 0.84 -3.06 9.89
C PHE A 186 1.89 -2.82 8.80
N TRP A 187 1.76 -3.55 7.70
CA TRP A 187 2.70 -3.50 6.59
C TRP A 187 2.14 -2.68 5.43
N PHE A 188 2.79 -1.56 5.15
CA PHE A 188 2.45 -0.69 4.03
C PHE A 188 3.49 -0.80 2.92
N MET A 189 3.03 -0.83 1.67
CA MET A 189 3.90 -1.06 0.52
C MET A 189 3.47 -0.29 -0.71
N GLY A 190 4.31 -0.30 -1.74
CA GLY A 190 3.97 0.29 -3.03
C GLY A 190 3.73 1.80 -2.99
N PHE A 191 4.43 2.51 -2.11
CA PHE A 191 4.30 3.97 -2.02
C PHE A 191 4.73 4.65 -3.31
N LEU A 192 3.85 5.46 -3.91
CA LEU A 192 4.22 6.29 -5.07
C LEU A 192 5.36 7.26 -4.76
N ARG A 193 5.42 7.76 -3.52
CA ARG A 193 6.48 8.66 -3.02
C ARG A 193 6.98 8.21 -1.66
N TYR A 194 7.59 7.02 -1.61
CA TYR A 194 8.12 6.37 -0.41
C TYR A 194 8.89 7.32 0.52
N GLU A 195 9.97 7.95 0.03
CA GLU A 195 10.81 8.83 0.85
C GLU A 195 10.01 9.97 1.50
N LYS A 196 9.02 10.50 0.80
CA LYS A 196 8.16 11.57 1.33
C LYS A 196 7.19 11.01 2.37
N ALA A 197 6.64 9.82 2.15
CA ALA A 197 5.76 9.17 3.12
C ALA A 197 6.52 8.87 4.42
N TYR A 198 7.68 8.21 4.31
CA TYR A 198 8.50 7.83 5.46
C TYR A 198 8.97 9.03 6.28
N ARG A 199 9.45 10.11 5.64
CA ARG A 199 9.79 11.35 6.36
C ARG A 199 8.61 11.95 7.13
N ASN A 200 7.39 11.87 6.61
CA ASN A 200 6.21 12.38 7.32
C ASN A 200 5.79 11.47 8.48
N LEU A 201 6.00 10.15 8.36
CA LEU A 201 5.80 9.21 9.47
C LEU A 201 6.77 9.51 10.62
N GLN A 202 8.06 9.67 10.30
CA GLN A 202 9.09 10.05 11.25
C GLN A 202 8.76 11.41 11.92
N LYS A 203 8.38 12.42 11.13
CA LYS A 203 7.95 13.73 11.65
C LYS A 203 6.78 13.59 12.64
N ALA A 204 5.77 12.78 12.33
CA ALA A 204 4.62 12.59 13.20
C ALA A 204 5.01 12.00 14.56
N ILE A 205 5.93 11.03 14.58
CA ILE A 205 6.46 10.42 15.79
C ILE A 205 7.27 11.44 16.61
N SER A 206 8.18 12.19 15.96
CA SER A 206 8.97 13.22 16.63
C SER A 206 8.09 14.28 17.29
N MET A 207 7.08 14.79 16.58
CA MET A 207 6.13 15.77 17.14
C MET A 207 5.36 15.23 18.34
N ALA A 208 5.07 13.93 18.38
CA ALA A 208 4.37 13.32 19.51
C ALA A 208 5.27 13.09 20.74
N ASN A 209 6.57 12.97 20.56
CA ASN A 209 7.53 12.84 21.66
C ASN A 209 7.90 14.20 22.28
N GLU A 210 7.57 15.31 21.60
CA GLU A 210 7.78 16.68 22.07
C GLU A 210 6.58 17.25 22.84
N MET A 211 5.45 16.53 22.88
CA MET A 211 4.21 16.88 23.60
C MET A 211 4.09 16.14 24.92
#